data_AF-A0A946KXC7-F1
#
_entry.id   AF-A0A946KXC7-F1
#
_cell.length_a   1.000
_cell.length_b   1.000
_cell.length_c   1.000
_cell.angle_alpha   90.00
_cell.angle_beta   90.00
_cell.angle_gamma   90.00
#
_symmetry.space_group_name_H-M   'P 1'
#
loop_
_entity.id
_entity.type
_entity.pdbx_description
1 polymer ?
#
loop_
_entity_poly.entity_id
_entity_poly.type
_entity_poly.pdbx_seq_one_letter_code
_entity_poly.pdbx_strand_id
1 'polypeptide(L)' 'YKRIKSSNGDVEKRPYIKTTLLMDGIAKKIELTLTDRGPMDYTMLIGRKALGRRWVVNPSISFLTKSNDKERKIKK' A
#
# COMPACT_ATOMS: atom_id res chain seq x y z
N TYR A 1 -16.89 -4.81 -1.38
CA TYR A 1 -16.30 -5.16 -2.70
C TYR A 1 -16.24 -3.94 -3.61
N LYS A 2 -15.26 -3.86 -4.50
CA LYS A 2 -15.09 -2.82 -5.53
C LYS A 2 -14.72 -3.46 -6.86
N ARG A 3 -15.19 -2.88 -7.97
CA ARG A 3 -14.82 -3.27 -9.32
C ARG A 3 -13.51 -2.57 -9.70
N ILE A 4 -12.47 -3.32 -9.99
CA ILE A 4 -11.12 -2.82 -10.24
C ILE A 4 -10.68 -3.27 -11.62
N LYS A 5 -10.18 -2.33 -12.43
CA LYS A 5 -9.53 -2.62 -13.71
C LYS A 5 -8.03 -2.81 -13.48
N SER A 6 -7.47 -3.92 -13.94
CA SER A 6 -6.04 -4.21 -13.89
C SER A 6 -5.31 -3.40 -14.98
N SER A 7 -3.97 -3.30 -14.86
CA SER A 7 -3.14 -2.70 -15.91
C SER A 7 -3.20 -3.48 -17.23
N ASN A 8 -3.61 -4.75 -17.17
CA ASN A 8 -3.74 -5.63 -18.34
C ASN A 8 -5.12 -5.50 -19.02
N GLY A 9 -6.00 -4.65 -18.49
CA GLY A 9 -7.32 -4.38 -19.05
C GLY A 9 -8.47 -5.17 -18.40
N ASP A 10 -8.15 -6.26 -17.71
CA ASP A 10 -9.15 -7.11 -17.05
C ASP A 10 -9.86 -6.40 -15.91
N VAL A 11 -11.14 -6.72 -15.72
CA VAL A 11 -11.96 -6.15 -14.65
C VAL A 11 -12.32 -7.24 -13.66
N GLU A 12 -11.99 -7.01 -12.39
CA GLU A 12 -12.21 -7.97 -11.31
C GLU A 12 -12.97 -7.33 -10.14
N LYS A 13 -13.82 -8.11 -9.47
CA LYS A 13 -14.50 -7.69 -8.24
C LYS A 13 -13.68 -8.09 -7.03
N ARG A 14 -12.99 -7.12 -6.42
CA ARG A 14 -12.10 -7.35 -5.28
C ARG A 14 -12.74 -6.91 -3.97
N PRO A 15 -12.59 -7.64 -2.86
CA PRO A 15 -12.92 -7.10 -1.54
C PRO A 15 -12.02 -5.91 -1.24
N TYR A 16 -12.52 -4.99 -0.42
CA TYR A 16 -11.72 -3.86 0.06
C TYR A 16 -11.85 -3.76 1.56
N ILE A 17 -10.77 -3.34 2.20
CA ILE A 17 -10.70 -3.11 3.63
C ILE A 17 -10.27 -1.68 3.91
N LYS A 18 -10.58 -1.19 5.12
CA LYS A 18 -9.98 0.01 5.68
C LYS A 18 -8.89 -0.41 6.63
N THR A 19 -7.69 0.12 6.47
CA THR A 19 -6.54 -0.20 7.32
C THR A 19 -5.69 1.04 7.60
N THR A 20 -4.79 0.94 8.57
CA THR A 20 -3.81 2.00 8.85
C THR A 20 -2.51 1.71 8.09
N LEU A 21 -2.10 2.64 7.23
CA LEU A 21 -0.77 2.69 6.65
C LEU A 21 0.14 3.48 7.60
N LEU A 22 1.27 2.90 7.97
CA LEU A 22 2.35 3.58 8.67
C LEU A 22 3.53 3.71 7.70
N MET A 23 3.91 4.95 7.38
CA MET A 23 4.99 5.24 6.44
C MET A 23 5.65 6.55 6.87
N ASP A 24 6.99 6.54 7.01
CA ASP A 24 7.75 7.73 7.42
C ASP A 24 7.27 8.37 8.74
N GLY A 25 6.96 7.53 9.74
CA GLY A 25 6.41 7.97 11.03
C GLY A 25 4.97 8.50 10.97
N ILE A 26 4.32 8.46 9.80
CA ILE A 26 2.97 8.98 9.59
C ILE A 26 1.98 7.82 9.54
N ALA A 27 1.02 7.82 10.46
CA ALA A 27 -0.13 6.94 10.44
C ALA A 27 -1.29 7.56 9.63
N LYS A 28 -1.81 6.83 8.65
CA LYS A 28 -2.94 7.28 7.81
C LYS A 28 -3.93 6.15 7.56
N LYS A 29 -5.23 6.43 7.71
CA LYS A 29 -6.28 5.49 7.30
C LYS A 29 -6.40 5.47 5.78
N ILE A 30 -6.32 4.28 5.19
CA ILE A 30 -6.44 4.06 3.75
C ILE A 30 -7.47 2.97 3.45
N GLU A 31 -7.96 2.97 2.22
CA GLU A 31 -8.71 1.84 1.66
C GLU A 31 -7.78 1.04 0.75
N LEU A 32 -7.76 -0.28 0.90
CA LEU A 32 -6.96 -1.17 0.07
C LEU A 32 -7.81 -2.33 -0.45
N THR A 33 -7.59 -2.74 -1.69
CA THR A 33 -8.26 -3.91 -2.29
C THR A 33 -7.40 -5.15 -2.14
N LEU A 34 -8.02 -6.28 -1.80
CA LEU A 34 -7.31 -7.55 -1.66
C LEU A 34 -7.39 -8.33 -2.97
N THR A 35 -6.26 -8.88 -3.39
CA THR A 35 -6.08 -9.71 -4.57
C THR A 35 -4.82 -10.54 -4.37
N ASP A 36 -4.75 -11.72 -4.95
CA ASP A 36 -3.53 -12.49 -4.93
C ASP A 36 -2.50 -11.91 -5.92
N ARG A 37 -1.31 -11.62 -5.41
CA ARG A 37 -0.16 -11.10 -6.15
C ARG A 37 1.12 -11.87 -5.81
N GLY A 38 1.01 -13.08 -5.27
CA GLY A 38 2.15 -13.93 -4.89
C GLY A 38 3.20 -14.10 -6.01
N PRO A 39 2.84 -14.18 -7.30
CA PRO A 39 3.80 -14.29 -8.39
C PRO A 39 4.57 -13.00 -8.75
N MET A 40 4.24 -11.84 -8.16
CA MET A 40 4.88 -10.56 -8.48
C MET A 40 6.00 -10.22 -7.49
N ASP A 41 7.08 -9.59 -7.97
CA ASP A 41 8.19 -9.11 -7.12
C ASP A 41 7.70 -8.20 -5.98
N TYR A 42 6.67 -7.40 -6.25
CA TYR A 42 6.00 -6.56 -5.27
C TYR A 42 4.54 -6.97 -5.10
N THR A 43 4.25 -7.64 -3.99
CA THR A 43 2.91 -8.16 -3.67
C THR A 43 1.92 -7.07 -3.25
N MET A 44 2.42 -5.92 -2.78
CA MET A 44 1.60 -4.78 -2.35
C MET A 44 1.81 -3.58 -3.26
N LEU A 45 0.69 -3.01 -3.73
CA LEU A 45 0.69 -1.76 -4.46
C LEU A 45 -0.03 -0.67 -3.67
N ILE A 46 0.66 0.43 -3.42
CA ILE A 46 0.08 1.62 -2.80
C ILE A 46 -0.27 2.63 -3.90
N GLY A 47 -1.55 2.72 -4.24
CA GLY A 47 -2.01 3.62 -5.28
C GLY A 47 -2.05 5.09 -4.84
N ARG A 48 -2.18 5.99 -5.82
CA ARG A 48 -2.28 7.45 -5.63
C ARG A 48 -3.31 7.87 -4.58
N LYS A 49 -4.45 7.18 -4.49
CA LYS A 49 -5.50 7.48 -3.49
C LYS A 49 -5.00 7.29 -2.05
N ALA A 50 -4.22 6.23 -1.82
CA ALA A 50 -3.65 5.95 -0.50
C ALA A 50 -2.55 6.96 -0.14
N LEU A 51 -1.71 7.36 -1.10
CA LEU A 51 -0.71 8.42 -0.91
C LEU A 51 -1.38 9.80 -0.67
N GLY A 52 -2.34 10.18 -1.50
CA GLY A 52 -2.94 11.52 -1.45
C GLY A 52 -1.94 12.59 -1.85
N ARG A 53 -2.06 13.79 -1.27
CA ARG A 53 -1.20 14.96 -1.59
C ARG A 53 0.02 15.10 -0.67
N ARG A 54 0.26 14.15 0.24
CA ARG A 54 1.30 14.27 1.28
C ARG A 54 2.67 13.78 0.82
N TRP A 55 2.70 12.82 -0.10
CA TRP A 55 3.94 12.20 -0.56
C TRP A 55 4.11 12.41 -2.06
N VAL A 56 5.37 12.63 -2.46
CA VAL A 56 5.82 12.67 -3.85
C VAL A 56 6.70 11.44 -4.08
N VAL A 57 6.50 10.74 -5.19
CA VAL A 57 7.28 9.56 -5.55
C VAL A 57 8.41 9.98 -6.49
N ASN A 58 9.65 9.79 -6.06
CA ASN A 58 10.82 9.89 -6.93
C ASN A 58 11.19 8.47 -7.42
N PRO A 59 11.03 8.14 -8.71
CA PRO A 59 11.29 6.79 -9.22
C PRO A 59 12.78 6.42 -9.26
N SER A 60 13.70 7.39 -9.13
CA SER A 60 15.13 7.14 -9.14
C SER A 60 15.68 6.69 -7.79
N ILE A 61 14.87 6.71 -6.73
CA ILE A 61 15.30 6.39 -5.36
C ILE A 61 14.36 5.35 -4.75
N SER A 62 14.95 4.28 -4.22
CA SER A 62 14.24 3.19 -3.54
C SER A 62 14.62 3.12 -2.07
N PHE A 63 13.72 2.58 -1.23
CA PHE A 63 13.98 2.29 0.19
C PHE A 63 14.39 3.50 1.07
N LEU A 64 13.83 4.69 0.79
CA LEU A 64 14.14 5.92 1.53
C LEU A 64 13.70 5.86 3.01
N THR A 65 12.57 5.20 3.28
CA THR A 65 12.01 5.08 4.62
C THR A 65 12.47 3.77 5.26
N LYS A 66 13.04 3.84 6.47
CA LYS A 66 13.29 2.65 7.29
C LYS A 66 12.08 2.34 8.15
N SER A 67 11.77 1.06 8.30
CA SER A 67 10.84 0.59 9.32
C SER A 67 11.42 0.96 10.69
N ASN A 68 10.72 1.75 11.50
CA ASN A 68 11.07 1.88 12.92
C ASN A 68 10.71 0.56 13.63
N ASP A 69 11.60 -0.43 13.54
CA ASP A 69 11.44 -1.73 14.20
C ASP A 69 11.37 -1.63 15.73
N LYS A 70 11.69 -0.46 16.31
CA LYS A 70 11.59 -0.20 17.76
C LYS A 70 10.14 -0.25 18.28
N GLU A 71 9.12 0.13 17.50
CA GLU A 71 7.72 0.05 17.97
C GLU A 71 7.15 -1.38 17.91
N ARG A 72 7.66 -2.24 17.02
CA ARG A 72 7.22 -3.65 16.92
C ARG A 72 7.63 -4.50 18.12
N LYS A 73 8.69 -4.12 18.84
CA LYS A 73 9.17 -4.84 20.04
C LYS A 73 8.48 -4.42 21.35
N ILE A 74 7.81 -3.27 21.40
CA ILE A 74 7.16 -2.78 22.64
C ILE A 74 5.76 -3.41 22.83
N LYS A 75 5.20 -4.04 21.78
CA LYS A 75 3.86 -4.66 21.79
C LYS A 75 3.88 -6.20 21.69
N LYS A 76 5.03 -6.84 21.94
CA LYS A 76 5.15 -8.31 22.00
C LYS A 76 5.49 -8.75 23.41
#